data_AF-A0A8T2L9H3-F1
#
_entry.id   AF-A0A8T2L9H3-F1
#
_cell.length_a   1.000
_cell.length_b   1.000
_cell.length_c   1.000
_cell.angle_alpha   90.00
_cell.angle_beta   90.00
_cell.angle_gamma   90.00
#
_symmetry.space_group_name_H-M   'P 1'
#
loop_
_entity.id
_entity.type
_entity.pdbx_description
1 polymer ?
#
loop_
_entity_poly.entity_id
_entity_poly.type
_entity_poly.pdbx_seq_one_letter_code
_entity_poly.pdbx_strand_id
1 'polypeptide(L)'
;MMEFREHSSDEGEPEDLDSVKALTAKLKLETRRPSYVEWRERLRSRAAGEGREEPAGGASTVCGFDTIDEALEWLRRELREMQLQDNRLARQLIRLRGEIHQLKVEQTCHQHKEMLDDATLELEECGEESDLLCDIPMKAAFALSTPLKQMGLTKMNLNARRFSLC
;
A
#
# COMPACT_ATOMS: atom_id res chain seq x y z
N MET A 1 12.31 26.18 -22.94
CA MET A 1 10.84 26.12 -22.88
C MET A 1 10.47 24.65 -22.75
N MET A 2 10.35 24.17 -21.51
CA MET A 2 9.87 22.82 -21.21
C MET A 2 8.50 23.00 -20.57
N GLU A 3 7.47 22.50 -21.23
CA GLU A 3 6.10 22.50 -20.71
C GLU A 3 6.01 21.49 -19.57
N PHE A 4 5.80 21.98 -18.36
CA PHE A 4 5.36 21.16 -17.24
C PHE A 4 3.96 20.68 -17.56
N ARG A 5 3.83 19.41 -17.96
CA ARG A 5 2.54 18.73 -18.04
C ARG A 5 2.02 18.59 -16.60
N GLU A 6 1.19 19.55 -16.22
CA GLU A 6 0.40 19.55 -15.00
C GLU A 6 -0.26 18.16 -14.85
N HIS A 7 0.21 17.37 -13.89
CA HIS A 7 -0.56 16.24 -13.38
C HIS A 7 -1.60 16.86 -12.45
N SER A 8 -2.77 17.12 -13.05
CA SER A 8 -4.00 17.47 -12.37
C SER A 8 -4.14 16.66 -11.09
N SER A 9 -4.20 17.35 -9.95
CA SER A 9 -4.81 16.78 -8.74
C SER A 9 -6.21 16.33 -9.14
N ASP A 10 -6.39 15.01 -9.19
CA ASP A 10 -7.69 14.39 -9.37
C ASP A 10 -8.47 14.60 -8.07
N GLU A 11 -9.13 15.75 -8.00
CA GLU A 11 -10.09 16.15 -7.00
C GLU A 11 -11.26 15.15 -7.01
N GLY A 12 -11.19 14.19 -6.08
CA GLY A 12 -12.36 13.63 -5.40
C GLY A 12 -13.56 13.27 -6.28
N GLU A 13 -13.37 12.39 -7.26
CA GLU A 13 -14.51 11.64 -7.79
C GLU A 13 -15.10 10.81 -6.63
N PRO A 14 -16.40 10.93 -6.30
CA PRO A 14 -16.98 10.15 -5.23
C PRO A 14 -16.83 8.68 -5.63
N GLU A 15 -15.95 7.94 -4.94
CA GLU A 15 -15.66 6.53 -5.22
C GLU A 15 -16.99 5.79 -5.48
N ASP A 16 -17.27 5.52 -6.75
CA ASP A 16 -18.55 4.97 -7.20
C ASP A 16 -18.80 3.67 -6.46
N LEU A 17 -20.05 3.42 -6.05
CA LEU A 17 -20.40 2.28 -5.19
C LEU A 17 -19.92 0.96 -5.81
N ASP A 18 -19.83 0.89 -7.13
CA ASP A 18 -19.35 -0.26 -7.86
C ASP A 18 -17.82 -0.42 -7.80
N SER A 19 -17.05 0.66 -7.72
CA SER A 19 -15.61 0.64 -7.43
C SER A 19 -15.34 0.08 -6.02
N VAL A 20 -16.12 0.53 -5.03
CA VAL A 20 -16.03 0.04 -3.65
C VAL A 20 -16.41 -1.44 -3.55
N LYS A 21 -17.47 -1.88 -4.26
CA LYS A 21 -17.86 -3.29 -4.37
C LYS A 21 -16.78 -4.15 -5.05
N ALA A 22 -16.17 -3.64 -6.12
CA ALA A 22 -15.10 -4.33 -6.83
C ALA A 22 -13.85 -4.48 -5.93
N LEU A 23 -13.48 -3.43 -5.19
CA LEU A 23 -12.38 -3.46 -4.23
C LEU A 23 -12.66 -4.41 -3.07
N THR A 24 -13.86 -4.39 -2.49
CA THR A 24 -14.25 -5.32 -1.41
C THR A 24 -14.25 -6.78 -1.88
N ALA A 25 -14.74 -7.05 -3.09
CA ALA A 25 -14.68 -8.39 -3.69
C ALA A 25 -13.22 -8.82 -3.98
N LYS A 26 -12.40 -7.93 -4.53
CA LYS A 26 -10.98 -8.17 -4.82
C LYS A 26 -10.18 -8.45 -3.56
N LEU A 27 -10.49 -7.76 -2.47
CA LEU A 27 -9.87 -7.92 -1.16
C LEU A 27 -10.51 -9.04 -0.31
N LYS A 28 -11.53 -9.74 -0.84
CA LYS A 28 -12.28 -10.82 -0.17
C LYS A 28 -12.78 -10.42 1.23
N LEU A 29 -13.21 -9.18 1.37
CA LEU A 29 -13.76 -8.69 2.62
C LEU A 29 -15.17 -9.24 2.81
N GLU A 30 -15.43 -9.91 3.93
CA GLU A 30 -16.78 -10.36 4.25
C GLU A 30 -17.68 -9.14 4.51
N THR A 31 -18.55 -8.84 3.55
CA THR A 31 -19.47 -7.69 3.62
C THR A 31 -20.67 -7.94 4.53
N ARG A 32 -20.87 -9.19 4.96
CA ARG A 32 -21.87 -9.55 5.98
C ARG A 32 -21.18 -9.81 7.30
N ARG A 33 -21.48 -8.97 8.29
CA ARG A 33 -21.02 -9.19 9.66
C ARG A 33 -21.51 -10.55 10.18
N PRO A 34 -20.62 -11.38 10.75
CA PRO A 34 -21.01 -12.59 11.46
C PRO A 34 -22.12 -12.33 12.50
N SER A 35 -22.07 -11.17 13.17
CA SER A 35 -23.10 -10.74 14.13
C SER A 35 -24.50 -10.54 13.52
N TYR A 36 -24.61 -10.11 12.26
CA TYR A 36 -25.90 -10.01 11.58
C TYR A 36 -26.45 -11.39 11.21
N VAL A 37 -25.56 -12.30 10.80
CA VAL A 37 -25.93 -13.69 10.51
C VAL A 37 -26.41 -14.39 11.78
N GLU A 38 -25.66 -14.26 12.88
CA GLU A 38 -26.04 -14.73 14.21
C GLU A 38 -27.33 -14.08 14.70
N TRP A 39 -27.50 -12.76 14.54
CA TRP A 39 -28.73 -12.06 14.91
C TRP A 39 -29.95 -12.62 14.16
N ARG A 40 -29.80 -12.82 12.85
CA ARG A 40 -30.84 -13.40 12.01
C ARG A 40 -31.16 -14.86 12.40
N GLU A 41 -30.16 -15.60 12.83
CA GLU A 41 -30.32 -16.95 13.38
C GLU A 41 -31.02 -16.93 14.74
N ARG A 42 -30.67 -16.02 15.65
CA ARG A 42 -31.35 -15.83 16.95
C ARG A 42 -32.83 -15.49 16.76
N LEU A 43 -33.14 -14.63 15.80
CA LEU A 43 -34.52 -14.26 15.46
C LEU A 43 -35.32 -15.48 14.96
N ARG A 44 -34.70 -16.30 14.09
CA ARG A 44 -35.30 -17.55 13.59
C ARG A 44 -35.47 -18.60 14.67
N SER A 45 -34.47 -18.78 15.53
CA SER A 45 -34.51 -19.73 16.65
C SER A 45 -35.59 -19.36 17.67
N ARG A 46 -35.80 -18.06 17.93
CA ARG A 46 -36.85 -17.60 18.85
C ARG A 46 -38.25 -17.76 18.26
N ALA A 47 -38.42 -17.49 16.97
CA ALA A 47 -39.68 -17.76 16.26
C ALA A 47 -39.99 -19.27 16.13
N ALA A 48 -38.96 -20.14 16.13
CA ALA A 48 -39.12 -21.59 16.07
C ALA A 48 -39.34 -22.25 17.45
N GLY A 49 -38.95 -21.59 18.54
CA GLY A 49 -39.07 -22.10 19.92
C GLY A 49 -40.49 -22.08 20.49
N GLU A 50 -41.44 -21.39 19.85
CA GLU A 50 -42.82 -21.21 20.32
C GLU A 50 -43.80 -22.31 19.85
N GLY A 51 -43.33 -23.32 19.11
CA GLY A 51 -44.20 -24.34 18.49
C GLY A 51 -44.46 -25.61 19.31
N ARG A 52 -44.05 -25.71 20.58
CA ARG A 52 -44.26 -26.92 21.40
C ARG A 52 -44.55 -26.59 22.86
N GLU A 53 -45.77 -26.11 23.13
CA GLU A 53 -46.64 -26.50 24.26
C GLU A 53 -47.83 -25.53 24.32
N GLU A 54 -49.02 -26.01 23.94
CA GLU A 54 -50.30 -25.33 24.19
C GLU A 54 -50.72 -25.55 25.65
N PRO A 55 -51.33 -24.54 26.30
CA PRO A 55 -52.79 -24.57 26.37
C PRO A 55 -53.46 -23.21 26.13
N ALA A 56 -54.42 -23.20 25.20
CA ALA A 56 -55.75 -22.61 25.30
C ALA A 56 -55.91 -21.34 26.16
N GLY A 57 -55.85 -20.19 25.49
CA GLY A 57 -56.59 -18.99 25.90
C GLY A 57 -55.74 -17.76 26.20
N GLY A 58 -55.72 -16.84 25.24
CA GLY A 58 -55.50 -15.41 25.50
C GLY A 58 -54.22 -14.83 24.90
N ALA A 59 -54.43 -13.90 23.96
CA ALA A 59 -53.48 -12.99 23.33
C ALA A 59 -52.49 -13.62 22.31
N SER A 60 -52.60 -13.11 21.09
CA SER A 60 -51.68 -13.33 19.98
C SER A 60 -50.31 -12.74 20.32
N THR A 61 -49.45 -13.53 20.95
CA THR A 61 -48.03 -13.20 21.17
C THR A 61 -47.37 -13.10 19.80
N VAL A 62 -46.87 -11.92 19.44
CA VAL A 62 -46.21 -11.72 18.14
C VAL A 62 -44.75 -12.14 18.31
N CYS A 63 -44.41 -13.35 17.87
CA CYS A 63 -43.03 -13.86 17.88
C CYS A 63 -42.34 -13.80 19.27
N GLY A 64 -43.03 -14.26 20.32
CA GLY A 64 -42.51 -14.26 21.69
C GLY A 64 -42.47 -12.89 22.37
N PHE A 65 -43.26 -11.92 21.90
CA PHE A 65 -43.52 -10.64 22.57
C PHE A 65 -44.99 -10.53 22.96
N ASP A 66 -45.26 -10.05 24.18
CA ASP A 66 -46.61 -9.95 24.73
C ASP A 66 -47.45 -8.90 23.97
N THR A 67 -46.77 -7.91 23.36
CA THR A 67 -47.41 -6.87 22.54
C THR A 67 -46.57 -6.50 21.32
N ILE A 68 -47.23 -5.95 20.29
CA ILE A 68 -46.56 -5.42 19.09
C ILE A 68 -45.63 -4.25 19.46
N ASP A 69 -46.04 -3.40 20.40
CA ASP A 69 -45.25 -2.26 20.84
C ASP A 69 -43.93 -2.69 21.49
N GLU A 70 -43.95 -3.75 22.29
CA GLU A 70 -42.75 -4.35 22.89
C GLU A 70 -41.77 -4.87 21.81
N ALA A 71 -42.29 -5.56 20.79
CA ALA A 71 -41.49 -6.04 19.66
C ALA A 71 -40.84 -4.88 18.88
N LEU A 72 -41.57 -3.80 18.66
CA LEU A 72 -41.07 -2.60 17.97
C LEU A 72 -40.03 -1.85 18.81
N GLU A 73 -40.23 -1.74 20.12
CA GLU A 73 -39.25 -1.13 21.04
C GLU A 73 -37.96 -1.93 21.11
N TRP A 74 -38.06 -3.26 21.12
CA TRP A 74 -36.91 -4.15 21.03
C TRP A 74 -36.15 -3.95 19.71
N LEU A 75 -36.83 -4.00 18.57
CA LEU A 75 -36.21 -3.77 17.26
C LEU A 75 -35.51 -2.40 17.17
N ARG A 76 -36.15 -1.34 17.68
CA ARG A 76 -35.56 0.01 17.72
C ARG A 76 -34.29 0.05 18.58
N ARG A 77 -34.25 -0.69 19.69
CA ARG A 77 -33.07 -0.78 20.56
C ARG A 77 -31.93 -1.53 19.87
N GLU A 78 -32.25 -2.67 19.26
CA GLU A 78 -31.27 -3.51 18.57
C GLU A 78 -30.66 -2.78 17.36
N LEU A 79 -31.48 -2.08 16.58
CA LEU A 79 -31.00 -1.26 15.47
C LEU A 79 -30.07 -0.13 15.93
N ARG A 80 -30.39 0.50 17.07
CA ARG A 80 -29.51 1.54 17.66
C ARG A 80 -28.17 0.96 18.09
N GLU A 81 -28.17 -0.23 18.68
CA GLU A 81 -26.93 -0.92 19.09
C GLU A 81 -26.08 -1.30 17.86
N MET A 82 -26.70 -1.86 16.82
CA MET A 82 -26.01 -2.16 15.56
C MET A 82 -25.43 -0.90 14.91
N GLN A 83 -26.19 0.20 14.87
CA GLN A 83 -25.71 1.49 14.34
C GLN A 83 -24.53 2.04 15.15
N LEU A 84 -24.53 1.90 16.47
CA LEU A 84 -23.41 2.34 17.31
C LEU A 84 -22.15 1.53 16.99
N GLN A 85 -22.27 0.22 16.84
CA GLN A 85 -21.16 -0.66 16.46
C GLN A 85 -20.63 -0.33 15.05
N ASP A 86 -21.51 -0.07 14.09
CA ASP A 86 -21.14 0.38 12.74
C ASP A 86 -20.38 1.70 12.78
N ASN A 87 -20.87 2.68 13.53
CA ASN A 87 -20.21 3.98 13.68
C ASN A 87 -18.81 3.83 14.30
N ARG A 88 -18.67 2.96 15.30
CA ARG A 88 -17.37 2.68 15.94
C ARG A 88 -16.38 2.06 14.96
N LEU A 89 -16.79 1.03 14.21
CA LEU A 89 -15.92 0.40 13.22
C LEU A 89 -15.54 1.38 12.11
N ALA A 90 -16.49 2.16 11.61
CA ALA A 90 -16.22 3.17 10.57
C ALA A 90 -15.14 4.16 11.03
N ARG A 91 -15.22 4.65 12.27
CA ARG A 91 -14.18 5.52 12.85
C ARG A 91 -12.82 4.82 12.95
N GLN A 92 -12.79 3.54 13.34
CA GLN A 92 -11.54 2.77 13.41
C GLN A 92 -10.93 2.59 12.02
N LEU A 93 -11.72 2.25 11.02
CA LEU A 93 -11.26 2.09 9.64
C LEU A 93 -10.72 3.40 9.05
N ILE A 94 -11.38 4.53 9.31
CA ILE A 94 -10.90 5.85 8.88
C ILE A 94 -9.54 6.16 9.50
N ARG A 95 -9.36 5.87 10.80
CA ARG A 95 -8.07 6.05 11.49
C ARG A 95 -6.98 5.17 10.90
N LEU A 96 -7.25 3.87 10.76
CA LEU A 96 -6.30 2.91 10.17
C LEU A 96 -5.91 3.30 8.74
N ARG A 97 -6.86 3.80 7.93
CA ARG A 97 -6.56 4.32 6.58
C ARG A 97 -5.57 5.48 6.64
N GLY A 98 -5.75 6.41 7.58
CA GLY A 98 -4.83 7.52 7.81
C GLY A 98 -3.44 7.06 8.24
N GLU A 99 -3.36 6.14 9.21
CA GLU A 99 -2.11 5.57 9.70
C GLU A 99 -1.34 4.82 8.60
N ILE A 100 -2.04 3.98 7.82
CA ILE A 100 -1.43 3.27 6.68
C ILE A 100 -0.91 4.27 5.65
N HIS A 101 -1.67 5.33 5.35
CA HIS A 101 -1.23 6.34 4.40
C HIS A 101 0.03 7.06 4.89
N GLN A 102 0.06 7.47 6.16
CA GLN A 102 1.22 8.09 6.78
C GLN A 102 2.45 7.17 6.71
N LEU A 103 2.31 5.91 7.14
CA LEU A 103 3.39 4.92 7.10
C LEU A 103 3.92 4.69 5.68
N LYS A 104 3.03 4.68 4.67
CA LYS A 104 3.44 4.57 3.26
C LYS A 104 4.26 5.77 2.80
N VAL A 105 3.86 6.99 3.18
CA VAL A 105 4.61 8.21 2.86
C VAL A 105 5.98 8.16 3.54
N GLU A 106 6.03 7.85 4.83
CA GLU A 106 7.29 7.73 5.59
C GLU A 106 8.22 6.67 4.97
N GLN A 107 7.68 5.52 4.58
CA GLN A 107 8.44 4.47 3.88
C GLN A 107 9.04 4.98 2.57
N THR A 108 8.26 5.67 1.73
CA THR A 108 8.77 6.21 0.46
C THR A 108 9.82 7.29 0.66
N CYS A 109 9.66 8.15 1.67
CA CYS A 109 10.67 9.15 2.03
C CYS A 109 11.97 8.49 2.50
N HIS A 110 11.87 7.43 3.29
CA HIS A 110 13.04 6.69 3.76
C HIS A 110 13.80 6.03 2.61
N GLN A 111 13.09 5.35 1.70
CA GLN A 111 13.70 4.75 0.50
C GLN A 111 14.37 5.80 -0.38
N HIS A 112 13.74 6.97 -0.57
CA HIS A 112 14.35 8.04 -1.35
C HIS A 112 15.62 8.58 -0.69
N LYS A 113 15.62 8.69 0.65
CA LYS A 113 16.80 9.08 1.40
C LYS A 113 17.94 8.07 1.23
N GLU A 114 17.67 6.78 1.37
CA GLU A 114 18.69 5.73 1.16
C GLU A 114 19.30 5.82 -0.25
N MET A 115 18.47 6.00 -1.28
CA MET A 115 18.96 6.20 -2.65
C MET A 115 19.83 7.47 -2.81
N LEU A 116 19.50 8.56 -2.13
CA LEU A 116 20.32 9.78 -2.16
C LEU A 116 21.63 9.58 -1.40
N ASP A 117 21.59 8.89 -0.28
CA ASP A 117 22.78 8.56 0.52
C ASP A 117 23.71 7.66 -0.29
N ASP A 118 23.20 6.62 -0.98
CA ASP A 118 23.97 5.76 -1.89
C ASP A 118 24.63 6.55 -3.03
N ALA A 119 23.87 7.42 -3.71
CA ALA A 119 24.42 8.26 -4.78
C ALA A 119 25.46 9.27 -4.26
N THR A 120 25.33 9.73 -3.02
CA THR A 120 26.30 10.62 -2.39
C THR A 120 27.60 9.87 -2.11
N LEU A 121 27.52 8.64 -1.60
CA LEU A 121 28.69 7.77 -1.38
C LEU A 121 29.43 7.47 -2.69
N GLU A 122 28.73 7.12 -3.77
CA GLU A 122 29.35 6.89 -5.08
C GLU A 122 30.09 8.12 -5.62
N LEU A 123 29.55 9.33 -5.39
CA LEU A 123 30.19 10.59 -5.79
C LEU A 123 31.44 10.90 -4.94
N GLU A 124 31.40 10.61 -3.65
CA GLU A 124 32.55 10.76 -2.75
C GLU A 124 33.70 9.83 -3.20
N GLU A 125 33.41 8.56 -3.50
CA GLU A 125 34.40 7.59 -4.00
C GLU A 125 35.06 8.06 -5.31
N CYS A 126 34.26 8.57 -6.27
CA CYS A 126 34.78 9.14 -7.52
C CYS A 126 35.62 10.41 -7.32
N GLY A 127 35.28 11.23 -6.32
CA GLY A 127 36.04 12.42 -5.95
C GLY A 127 37.41 12.06 -5.37
N GLU A 128 37.45 11.08 -4.47
CA GLU A 128 38.69 10.56 -3.86
C GLU A 128 39.61 9.91 -4.91
N GLU A 129 39.06 9.15 -5.86
CA GLU A 129 39.83 8.59 -6.99
C GLU A 129 40.41 9.67 -7.90
N SER A 130 39.66 10.76 -8.15
CA SER A 130 40.14 11.89 -8.95
C SER A 130 41.22 12.70 -8.23
N ASP A 131 41.11 12.93 -6.92
CA ASP A 131 42.12 13.63 -6.13
C ASP A 131 43.46 12.86 -6.13
N LEU A 132 43.41 11.53 -6.01
CA LEU A 132 44.59 10.67 -6.19
C LEU A 132 45.19 10.74 -7.60
N LEU A 133 44.38 11.04 -8.63
CA LEU A 133 44.81 11.19 -10.02
C LEU A 133 45.29 12.61 -10.37
N CYS A 134 44.79 13.63 -9.66
CA CYS A 134 45.18 15.03 -9.82
C CYS A 134 46.57 15.31 -9.23
N ASP A 135 47.01 14.52 -8.25
CA ASP A 135 48.38 14.56 -7.72
C ASP A 135 49.39 13.76 -8.58
N ILE A 136 48.91 12.96 -9.53
CA ILE A 136 49.78 12.28 -10.50
C ILE A 136 50.15 13.31 -11.58
N PRO A 137 51.43 13.69 -11.72
CA PRO A 137 51.82 14.61 -12.77
C PRO A 137 51.37 14.02 -14.12
N MET A 138 50.69 14.81 -14.96
CA MET A 138 50.12 14.42 -16.26
C MET A 138 51.02 13.51 -17.11
N LYS A 139 52.34 13.58 -16.91
CA LYS A 139 53.37 12.70 -17.50
C LYS A 139 53.23 11.20 -17.15
N ALA A 140 52.65 10.83 -16.01
CA ALA A 140 52.48 9.46 -15.57
C ALA A 140 51.12 8.85 -16.01
N ALA A 141 50.09 9.66 -16.27
CA ALA A 141 48.84 9.17 -16.90
C ALA A 141 49.10 8.59 -18.31
N PHE A 142 50.05 9.15 -19.06
CA PHE A 142 50.51 8.59 -20.34
C PHE A 142 51.42 7.36 -20.20
N ALA A 143 51.84 6.98 -18.98
CA ALA A 143 52.58 5.74 -18.73
C ALA A 143 51.66 4.50 -18.70
N LEU A 144 50.35 4.70 -18.55
CA LEU A 144 49.30 3.70 -18.76
C LEU A 144 49.02 3.44 -20.26
N SER A 145 50.02 3.63 -21.13
CA SER A 145 50.02 3.17 -22.52
C SER A 145 50.07 1.63 -22.56
N THR A 146 49.15 0.97 -21.87
CA THR A 146 49.07 -0.48 -21.72
C THR A 146 48.47 -1.21 -22.92
N PRO A 147 47.64 -0.66 -23.82
CA PRO A 147 47.22 -1.43 -24.99
C PRO A 147 48.35 -1.60 -26.03
N LEU A 148 49.19 -0.57 -26.23
CA LEU A 148 50.27 -0.63 -27.22
C LEU A 148 51.46 -1.49 -26.75
N LYS A 149 51.77 -1.47 -25.44
CA LYS A 149 52.82 -2.34 -24.87
C LYS A 149 52.50 -3.83 -24.99
N GLN A 150 51.23 -4.21 -24.81
CA GLN A 150 50.78 -5.59 -24.95
C GLN A 150 50.93 -6.10 -26.39
N MET A 151 50.87 -5.20 -27.38
CA MET A 151 51.15 -5.50 -28.79
C MET A 151 52.62 -5.27 -29.18
N GLY A 152 53.53 -5.05 -28.23
CA GLY A 152 54.96 -4.81 -28.50
C GLY A 152 55.26 -3.45 -29.16
N LEU A 153 54.28 -2.57 -29.26
CA LEU A 153 54.40 -1.27 -29.91
C LEU A 153 54.93 -0.25 -28.89
N THR A 154 56.19 0.14 -29.09
CA THR A 154 56.84 1.21 -28.34
C THR A 154 56.86 2.50 -29.16
N LYS A 155 57.03 3.64 -28.50
CA LYS A 155 57.16 4.96 -29.16
C LYS A 155 58.28 4.98 -30.21
N MET A 156 59.32 4.17 -30.00
CA MET A 156 60.44 3.97 -30.92
C MET A 156 60.02 3.18 -32.19
N ASN A 157 59.21 2.13 -32.05
CA ASN A 157 58.69 1.36 -33.19
C ASN A 157 57.75 2.18 -34.07
N LEU A 158 56.90 3.01 -33.46
CA LEU A 158 55.96 3.87 -34.20
C LEU A 158 56.69 4.93 -35.03
N ASN A 159 57.70 5.59 -34.43
CA ASN A 159 58.48 6.65 -35.09
C ASN A 159 59.37 6.12 -36.22
N ALA A 160 59.76 4.85 -36.17
CA ALA A 160 60.56 4.23 -37.21
C ALA A 160 59.74 3.79 -38.44
N ARG A 161 58.39 3.75 -38.39
CA ARG A 161 57.49 3.29 -39.47
C ARG A 161 57.90 1.96 -40.15
N ARG A 162 58.54 1.05 -39.42
CA ARG A 162 58.95 -0.26 -39.94
C ARG A 162 58.02 -1.32 -39.38
N PHE A 163 56.93 -1.58 -40.09
CA PHE A 163 56.15 -2.79 -39.86
C PHE A 163 56.89 -3.95 -40.55
N SER A 164 57.39 -4.92 -39.78
CA SER A 164 57.65 -6.25 -40.35
C SER A 164 56.37 -7.07 -40.18
N LEU A 165 55.74 -7.40 -41.30
CA LEU A 165 54.62 -8.34 -41.31
C LEU A 165 55.18 -9.76 -41.28
N CYS A 166 54.63 -10.58 -40.40
CA CYS A 166 54.43 -11.99 -40.66
C CYS A 166 52.98 -12.16 -41.12
#